data_AF-A0A494XFV4-F1
#
_entry.id   AF-A0A494XFV4-F1
#
_cell.length_a   1.000
_cell.length_b   1.000
_cell.length_c   1.000
_cell.angle_alpha   90.00
_cell.angle_beta   90.00
_cell.angle_gamma   90.00
#
_symmetry.space_group_name_H-M   'P 1'
#
loop_
_entity.id
_entity.type
_entity.pdbx_description
1 polymer ?
#
loop_
_entity_poly.entity_id
_entity_poly.type
_entity_poly.pdbx_seq_one_letter_code
_entity_poly.pdbx_strand_id
1 'polypeptide(L)'
;MDKSLNPALAGAREPDTGADVAHAEPGGASASPAARPGKVTSASAVPTPSTLLDATPQQAGTQTLLRGLAILEAAAAGARDLKTFGATLGTTRSTTHRLVSSLVQARYLRQVQGGYLLGPKLIELGAVSLEQMPLSAVARPHLERLAEATRDTIHLGVREGGDVLYIDKIPGTRGLEMRSRVGHRMPLAWTGIGKALMLDLSPTAWEALWDAARRSPDYADLPTPYTRDTFIDRMTNYAGLGHTFDLEENEPSIRCVAAPVRDASGLIVAALSVASTIPYMPVDRMHELVPVVQREARAISEELGWRAPQLTTRRIKR
;
A
#
# COMPACT_ATOMS: atom_id res chain seq x y z
N MET A 1 -30.92 -10.93 -59.45
CA MET A 1 -30.25 -11.55 -60.62
C MET A 1 -28.78 -11.23 -60.44
N ASP A 2 -27.85 -12.13 -60.16
CA ASP A 2 -27.69 -13.58 -60.34
C ASP A 2 -26.59 -13.99 -59.32
N LYS A 3 -26.74 -15.05 -58.51
CA LYS A 3 -26.06 -16.37 -58.62
C LYS A 3 -24.53 -16.26 -58.90
N SER A 4 -23.59 -16.99 -58.28
CA SER A 4 -23.64 -18.29 -57.62
C SER A 4 -22.22 -18.81 -57.29
N LEU A 5 -22.15 -19.72 -56.30
CA LEU A 5 -21.32 -20.95 -56.25
C LEU A 5 -19.82 -20.92 -55.86
N ASN A 6 -19.59 -21.41 -54.63
CA ASN A 6 -18.57 -22.35 -54.07
C ASN A 6 -18.07 -23.45 -55.06
N PRO A 7 -17.05 -24.36 -54.84
CA PRO A 7 -16.49 -24.86 -53.55
C PRO A 7 -15.03 -25.45 -53.47
N ALA A 8 -14.63 -25.80 -52.24
CA ALA A 8 -13.94 -27.03 -51.73
C ALA A 8 -12.51 -27.51 -52.11
N LEU A 9 -11.78 -27.95 -51.06
CA LEU A 9 -11.10 -29.26 -50.79
C LEU A 9 -9.75 -29.04 -50.04
N ALA A 10 -9.44 -29.50 -48.82
CA ALA A 10 -9.54 -30.80 -48.10
C ALA A 10 -8.16 -31.52 -47.98
N GLY A 11 -7.83 -31.99 -46.77
CA GLY A 11 -6.82 -33.04 -46.45
C GLY A 11 -5.58 -32.53 -45.66
N ALA A 12 -5.50 -32.61 -44.32
CA ALA A 12 -5.35 -33.77 -43.43
C ALA A 12 -3.97 -34.45 -43.44
N ARG A 13 -3.24 -34.41 -42.30
CA ARG A 13 -2.48 -35.52 -41.67
C ARG A 13 -1.60 -35.05 -40.49
N GLU A 14 -2.00 -35.37 -39.27
CA GLU A 14 -1.13 -35.91 -38.19
C GLU A 14 -0.92 -37.42 -38.45
N PRO A 15 -0.11 -38.23 -37.70
CA PRO A 15 0.56 -38.05 -36.39
C PRO A 15 2.09 -38.39 -36.48
N ASP A 16 2.94 -38.54 -35.46
CA ASP A 16 2.86 -39.45 -34.31
C ASP A 16 4.20 -39.46 -33.51
N THR A 17 4.06 -39.93 -32.26
CA THR A 17 4.98 -40.73 -31.40
C THR A 17 6.34 -40.25 -30.85
N GLY A 18 6.46 -40.45 -29.53
CA GLY A 18 7.57 -41.17 -28.89
C GLY A 18 8.44 -40.34 -27.94
N ALA A 19 8.32 -40.48 -26.62
CA ALA A 19 8.99 -41.49 -25.78
C ALA A 19 10.50 -41.19 -25.55
N ASP A 20 11.17 -41.33 -24.40
CA ASP A 20 10.86 -41.71 -23.03
C ASP A 20 12.21 -41.66 -22.22
N VAL A 21 12.12 -41.67 -20.89
CA VAL A 21 13.08 -42.10 -19.84
C VAL A 21 14.51 -41.51 -19.60
N ALA A 22 14.77 -41.31 -18.29
CA ALA A 22 15.85 -41.90 -17.45
C ALA A 22 17.04 -41.04 -16.95
N HIS A 23 17.02 -40.84 -15.62
CA HIS A 23 18.04 -41.16 -14.60
C HIS A 23 19.55 -40.95 -14.85
N ALA A 24 20.22 -40.23 -13.92
CA ALA A 24 21.30 -40.78 -13.06
C ALA A 24 21.96 -39.71 -12.15
N GLU A 25 21.77 -39.86 -10.83
CA GLU A 25 22.83 -39.69 -9.80
C GLU A 25 23.54 -41.07 -9.66
N PRO A 26 24.71 -41.29 -8.99
CA PRO A 26 25.23 -40.56 -7.81
C PRO A 26 26.79 -40.49 -7.67
N GLY A 27 27.27 -39.92 -6.55
CA GLY A 27 28.34 -40.55 -5.76
C GLY A 27 29.60 -39.73 -5.44
N GLY A 28 30.01 -39.74 -4.16
CA GLY A 28 31.38 -39.39 -3.76
C GLY A 28 31.55 -38.86 -2.33
N ALA A 29 31.60 -39.77 -1.36
CA ALA A 29 31.91 -39.52 0.06
C ALA A 29 33.42 -39.44 0.34
N SER A 30 33.80 -38.81 1.48
CA SER A 30 35.01 -39.03 2.32
C SER A 30 35.50 -37.68 2.89
N ALA A 31 35.96 -37.49 4.13
CA ALA A 31 35.98 -38.20 5.40
C ALA A 31 36.46 -37.18 6.46
N SER A 32 36.01 -37.31 7.71
CA SER A 32 36.52 -36.59 8.88
C SER A 32 37.95 -37.03 9.27
N PRO A 33 38.71 -36.20 10.00
CA PRO A 33 38.90 -36.51 11.43
C PRO A 33 38.87 -35.30 12.38
N ALA A 34 38.76 -35.62 13.66
CA ALA A 34 38.38 -34.78 14.79
C ALA A 34 39.49 -33.89 15.39
N ALA A 35 39.10 -32.75 15.97
CA ALA A 35 39.78 -32.12 17.12
C ALA A 35 38.83 -31.15 17.88
N ARG A 36 38.74 -31.28 19.22
CA ARG A 36 38.04 -30.38 20.17
C ARG A 36 38.98 -29.22 20.62
N PRO A 37 38.59 -28.32 21.55
CA PRO A 37 37.53 -27.30 21.48
C PRO A 37 38.10 -25.87 21.77
N GLY A 38 37.47 -24.79 21.30
CA GLY A 38 37.95 -23.44 21.65
C GLY A 38 37.04 -22.27 21.26
N LYS A 39 36.54 -21.58 22.29
CA LYS A 39 36.04 -20.18 22.33
C LYS A 39 35.08 -19.72 21.23
N VAL A 40 33.80 -19.73 21.58
CA VAL A 40 32.75 -18.92 20.96
C VAL A 40 32.95 -17.47 21.38
N THR A 41 33.29 -16.58 20.45
CA THR A 41 33.28 -15.13 20.66
C THR A 41 32.59 -14.38 19.53
N SER A 42 31.76 -13.42 19.94
CA SER A 42 31.12 -12.34 19.19
C SER A 42 29.90 -12.68 18.33
N ALA A 43 28.75 -12.56 18.99
CA ALA A 43 27.44 -12.40 18.37
C ALA A 43 27.39 -11.11 17.54
N SER A 44 26.89 -11.24 16.32
CA SER A 44 26.56 -10.13 15.42
C SER A 44 25.35 -9.37 15.99
N ALA A 45 25.53 -8.07 16.24
CA ALA A 45 24.49 -7.17 16.71
C ALA A 45 23.35 -7.03 15.68
N VAL A 46 22.12 -7.16 16.16
CA VAL A 46 20.89 -6.83 15.42
C VAL A 46 20.63 -5.34 15.60
N PRO A 47 20.30 -4.57 14.54
CA PRO A 47 20.01 -3.15 14.67
C PRO A 47 18.66 -2.91 15.35
N THR A 48 18.67 -2.09 16.41
CA THR A 48 17.49 -1.61 17.13
C THR A 48 16.85 -0.45 16.34
N PRO A 49 15.51 -0.46 16.09
CA PRO A 49 14.83 0.72 15.55
C PRO A 49 14.82 1.85 16.59
N SER A 50 15.21 3.04 16.14
CA SER A 50 15.27 4.27 16.92
C SER A 50 13.89 4.92 17.01
N THR A 51 13.31 4.88 18.21
CA THR A 51 12.78 6.04 18.97
C THR A 51 12.30 5.50 20.31
N LEU A 52 13.27 5.29 21.22
CA LEU A 52 12.94 5.12 22.63
C LEU A 52 12.47 6.48 23.11
N LEU A 53 11.19 6.55 23.47
CA LEU A 53 10.52 7.74 24.00
C LEU A 53 11.37 8.38 25.10
N ASP A 54 11.81 9.61 24.87
CA ASP A 54 12.62 10.39 25.79
C ASP A 54 11.88 10.60 27.10
N ALA A 55 12.61 10.33 28.18
CA ALA A 55 12.00 10.02 29.45
C ALA A 55 12.81 10.63 30.62
N THR A 56 12.29 11.72 31.19
CA THR A 56 12.80 12.42 32.40
C THR A 56 12.15 11.90 33.70
N PRO A 57 12.86 11.83 34.86
CA PRO A 57 12.68 10.85 35.96
C PRO A 57 11.39 10.81 36.80
N GLN A 58 10.23 11.26 36.32
CA GLN A 58 8.92 11.15 37.01
C GLN A 58 8.22 9.78 36.77
N GLN A 59 8.97 8.72 36.41
CA GLN A 59 8.59 7.87 35.27
C GLN A 59 8.49 6.35 35.46
N ALA A 60 8.44 5.81 36.67
CA ALA A 60 8.35 4.35 36.83
C ALA A 60 7.07 3.72 36.21
N GLY A 61 5.93 4.41 36.32
CA GLY A 61 4.64 3.98 35.76
C GLY A 61 4.60 4.11 34.22
N THR A 62 4.97 5.28 33.70
CA THR A 62 5.06 5.56 32.26
C THR A 62 6.02 4.58 31.58
N GLN A 63 7.18 4.31 32.18
CA GLN A 63 8.16 3.38 31.64
C GLN A 63 7.63 1.94 31.54
N THR A 64 6.79 1.51 32.50
CA THR A 64 6.19 0.17 32.49
C THR A 64 5.16 0.03 31.37
N LEU A 65 4.31 1.04 31.17
CA LEU A 65 3.35 1.08 30.06
C LEU A 65 4.06 1.04 28.71
N LEU A 66 5.07 1.89 28.50
CA LEU A 66 5.82 1.97 27.25
C LEU A 66 6.53 0.64 26.92
N ARG A 67 7.09 -0.04 27.93
CA ARG A 67 7.65 -1.39 27.75
C ARG A 67 6.59 -2.42 27.38
N GLY A 68 5.38 -2.32 27.93
CA GLY A 68 4.25 -3.15 27.53
C GLY A 68 3.87 -2.96 26.07
N LEU A 69 3.78 -1.71 25.60
CA LEU A 69 3.48 -1.39 24.19
C LEU A 69 4.60 -1.89 23.25
N ALA A 70 5.86 -1.68 23.63
CA ALA A 70 7.01 -2.16 22.86
C ALA A 70 7.06 -3.69 22.71
N ILE A 71 6.52 -4.46 23.68
CA ILE A 71 6.35 -5.92 23.52
C ILE A 71 5.36 -6.22 22.39
N LEU A 72 4.24 -5.50 22.31
CA LEU A 72 3.24 -5.70 21.26
C LEU A 72 3.83 -5.38 19.88
N GLU A 73 4.59 -4.29 19.76
CA GLU A 73 5.29 -3.95 18.52
C GLU A 73 6.34 -5.00 18.13
N ALA A 74 7.13 -5.50 19.09
CA ALA A 74 8.10 -6.56 18.84
C ALA A 74 7.41 -7.87 18.40
N ALA A 75 6.27 -8.21 18.99
CA ALA A 75 5.48 -9.37 18.60
C ALA A 75 4.90 -9.21 17.18
N ALA A 76 4.43 -8.00 16.82
CA ALA A 76 4.00 -7.67 15.47
C ALA A 76 5.14 -7.79 14.44
N ALA A 77 6.37 -7.43 14.83
CA ALA A 77 7.58 -7.61 14.03
C ALA A 77 8.11 -9.06 13.97
N GLY A 78 7.43 -10.01 14.63
CA GLY A 78 7.71 -11.44 14.55
C GLY A 78 8.43 -12.07 15.75
N ALA A 79 8.74 -11.31 16.81
CA ALA A 79 9.29 -11.87 18.05
C ALA A 79 8.25 -12.74 18.77
N ARG A 80 8.66 -13.92 19.29
CA ARG A 80 7.74 -14.89 19.89
C ARG A 80 8.09 -15.33 21.30
N ASP A 81 9.29 -15.05 21.80
CA ASP A 81 9.79 -15.61 23.06
C ASP A 81 10.27 -14.53 24.05
N LEU A 82 10.33 -14.90 25.34
CA LEU A 82 10.73 -13.98 26.42
C LEU A 82 12.18 -13.48 26.29
N LYS A 83 13.08 -14.25 25.69
CA LYS A 83 14.48 -13.84 25.52
C LYS A 83 14.55 -12.71 24.49
N THR A 84 13.85 -12.86 23.37
CA THR A 84 13.76 -11.86 22.31
C THR A 84 13.07 -10.59 22.83
N PHE A 85 11.95 -10.70 23.52
CA PHE A 85 11.29 -9.53 24.14
C PHE A 85 12.20 -8.82 25.16
N GLY A 86 12.85 -9.58 26.05
CA GLY A 86 13.74 -9.00 27.07
C GLY A 86 14.92 -8.25 26.46
N ALA A 87 15.49 -8.79 25.37
CA ALA A 87 16.57 -8.15 24.62
C ALA A 87 16.12 -6.83 23.97
N THR A 88 14.95 -6.80 23.33
CA THR A 88 14.40 -5.57 22.71
C THR A 88 14.15 -4.46 23.74
N LEU A 89 13.73 -4.83 24.95
CA LEU A 89 13.33 -3.88 26.00
C LEU A 89 14.47 -3.47 26.94
N GLY A 90 15.62 -4.15 26.89
CA GLY A 90 16.68 -4.03 27.88
C GLY A 90 16.25 -4.41 29.30
N THR A 91 15.40 -5.45 29.44
CA THR A 91 14.82 -5.84 30.75
C THR A 91 15.26 -7.23 31.21
N THR A 92 15.20 -7.47 32.53
CA THR A 92 15.47 -8.80 33.09
C THR A 92 14.38 -9.81 32.72
N ARG A 93 14.72 -11.10 32.69
CA ARG A 93 13.75 -12.19 32.42
C ARG A 93 12.51 -12.12 33.33
N SER A 94 12.68 -11.80 34.61
CA SER A 94 11.57 -11.68 35.56
C SER A 94 10.64 -10.52 35.21
N THR A 95 11.22 -9.36 34.87
CA THR A 95 10.46 -8.18 34.43
C THR A 95 9.71 -8.44 33.12
N THR A 96 10.38 -9.02 32.12
CA THR A 96 9.75 -9.37 30.84
C THR A 96 8.61 -10.36 31.03
N HIS A 97 8.82 -11.40 31.85
CA HIS A 97 7.78 -12.39 32.14
C HIS A 97 6.55 -11.73 32.74
N ARG A 98 6.70 -10.87 33.76
CA ARG A 98 5.57 -10.15 34.37
C ARG A 98 4.79 -9.33 33.35
N LEU A 99 5.47 -8.56 32.49
CA LEU A 99 4.82 -7.75 31.46
C LEU A 99 4.05 -8.62 30.45
N VAL A 100 4.69 -9.68 29.95
CA VAL A 100 4.06 -10.62 29.01
C VAL A 100 2.86 -11.32 29.65
N SER A 101 2.98 -11.78 30.90
CA SER A 101 1.86 -12.38 31.64
C SER A 101 0.69 -11.41 31.78
N SER A 102 0.95 -10.13 32.09
CA SER A 102 -0.11 -9.11 32.16
C SER A 102 -0.77 -8.87 30.80
N LEU A 103 0.01 -8.82 29.71
CA LEU A 103 -0.54 -8.67 28.35
C LEU A 103 -1.35 -9.90 27.90
N VAL A 104 -0.96 -11.11 28.32
CA VAL A 104 -1.72 -12.33 28.09
C VAL A 104 -3.03 -12.32 28.88
N GLN A 105 -2.99 -11.97 30.17
CA GLN A 105 -4.18 -11.84 31.01
C GLN A 105 -5.17 -10.81 30.45
N ALA A 106 -4.64 -9.68 29.95
CA ALA A 106 -5.44 -8.63 29.30
C ALA A 106 -5.79 -8.92 27.82
N ARG A 107 -5.46 -10.13 27.32
CA ARG A 107 -5.76 -10.61 25.95
C ARG A 107 -5.11 -9.84 24.80
N TYR A 108 -4.14 -8.98 25.07
CA TYR A 108 -3.32 -8.30 24.06
C TYR A 108 -2.26 -9.23 23.45
N LEU A 109 -1.81 -10.23 24.21
CA LEU A 109 -1.06 -11.38 23.72
C LEU A 109 -1.84 -12.67 23.97
N ARG A 110 -1.48 -13.74 23.26
CA ARG A 110 -1.91 -15.11 23.55
C ARG A 110 -0.70 -16.03 23.55
N GLN A 111 -0.70 -16.97 24.47
CA GLN A 111 0.32 -18.02 24.52
C GLN A 111 -0.04 -19.14 23.54
N VAL A 112 0.93 -19.61 22.79
CA VAL A 112 0.82 -20.71 21.82
C VAL A 112 1.96 -21.71 22.03
N GLN A 113 1.86 -22.89 21.41
CA GLN A 113 3.01 -23.79 21.32
C GLN A 113 4.17 -23.07 20.61
N GLY A 114 5.29 -22.89 21.32
CA GLY A 114 6.47 -22.19 20.79
C GLY A 114 6.56 -20.69 21.07
N GLY A 115 5.66 -20.10 21.89
CA GLY A 115 5.84 -18.73 22.36
C GLY A 115 4.55 -17.92 22.54
N TYR A 116 4.61 -16.65 22.15
CA TYR A 116 3.54 -15.67 22.27
C TYR A 116 3.25 -15.04 20.91
N LEU A 117 1.97 -14.78 20.64
CA LEU A 117 1.49 -14.04 19.47
C LEU A 117 0.55 -12.93 19.92
N LEU A 118 0.23 -11.99 19.02
CA LEU A 118 -0.81 -10.99 19.23
C LEU A 118 -2.14 -11.69 19.58
N GLY A 119 -2.82 -11.13 20.59
CA GLY A 119 -4.08 -11.63 21.13
C GLY A 119 -5.30 -10.94 20.51
N PRO A 120 -6.50 -11.52 20.70
CA PRO A 120 -7.74 -11.04 20.07
C PRO A 120 -8.17 -9.63 20.52
N LYS A 121 -7.66 -9.11 21.65
CA LYS A 121 -8.01 -7.76 22.10
C LYS A 121 -7.62 -6.68 21.09
N LEU A 122 -6.57 -6.93 20.32
CA LEU A 122 -6.11 -6.02 19.27
C LEU A 122 -7.07 -5.96 18.07
N ILE A 123 -7.78 -7.06 17.77
CA ILE A 123 -8.81 -7.08 16.73
C ILE A 123 -10.03 -6.27 17.19
N GLU A 124 -10.47 -6.47 18.44
CA GLU A 124 -11.59 -5.72 19.02
C GLU A 124 -11.34 -4.21 18.99
N LEU A 125 -10.16 -3.80 19.47
CA LEU A 125 -9.78 -2.38 19.50
C LEU A 125 -9.54 -1.81 18.10
N GLY A 126 -8.99 -2.62 17.19
CA GLY A 126 -8.83 -2.24 15.78
C GLY A 126 -10.18 -1.96 15.11
N ALA A 127 -11.17 -2.84 15.31
CA ALA A 127 -12.51 -2.64 14.76
C ALA A 127 -13.17 -1.34 15.27
N VAL A 128 -13.12 -1.10 16.58
CA VAL A 128 -13.64 0.15 17.19
C VAL A 128 -12.86 1.36 16.68
N SER A 129 -11.54 1.27 16.54
CA SER A 129 -10.72 2.36 16.01
C SER A 129 -11.09 2.71 14.57
N LEU A 130 -11.33 1.71 13.73
CA LEU A 130 -11.76 1.91 12.34
C LEU A 130 -13.15 2.57 12.26
N GLU A 131 -14.07 2.21 13.15
CA GLU A 131 -15.38 2.86 13.25
C GLU A 131 -15.28 4.32 13.75
N GLN A 132 -14.35 4.59 14.67
CA GLN A 132 -14.14 5.92 15.26
C GLN A 132 -13.35 6.88 14.38
N MET A 133 -12.61 6.36 13.38
CA MET A 133 -11.82 7.15 12.44
C MET A 133 -12.42 7.08 11.04
N PRO A 134 -13.57 7.75 10.78
CA PRO A 134 -14.07 7.86 9.42
C PRO A 134 -13.00 8.55 8.59
N LEU A 135 -12.54 7.86 7.54
CA LEU A 135 -11.47 8.31 6.64
C LEU A 135 -11.58 9.78 6.25
N SER A 136 -12.80 10.28 5.95
CA SER A 136 -13.02 11.68 5.62
C SER A 136 -12.64 12.63 6.77
N ALA A 137 -12.93 12.30 8.03
CA ALA A 137 -12.58 13.13 9.17
C ALA A 137 -11.07 13.16 9.42
N VAL A 138 -10.37 12.02 9.26
CA VAL A 138 -8.90 11.95 9.33
C VAL A 138 -8.27 12.75 8.20
N ALA A 139 -8.80 12.61 6.98
CA ALA A 139 -8.25 13.31 5.81
C ALA A 139 -8.51 14.82 5.83
N ARG A 140 -9.64 15.27 6.39
CA ARG A 140 -10.15 16.64 6.26
C ARG A 140 -9.11 17.73 6.55
N PRO A 141 -8.35 17.71 7.66
CA PRO A 141 -7.34 18.74 7.94
C PRO A 141 -6.22 18.79 6.89
N HIS A 142 -5.88 17.65 6.27
CA HIS A 142 -4.87 17.57 5.21
C HIS A 142 -5.40 18.13 3.90
N LEU A 143 -6.65 17.82 3.57
CA LEU A 143 -7.32 18.37 2.40
C LEU A 143 -7.43 19.90 2.51
N GLU A 144 -7.77 20.43 3.69
CA GLU A 144 -7.85 21.87 3.95
C GLU A 144 -6.49 22.56 3.79
N ARG A 145 -5.39 21.95 4.26
CA ARG A 145 -4.03 22.47 4.01
C ARG A 145 -3.67 22.47 2.52
N LEU A 146 -4.05 21.43 1.77
CA LEU A 146 -3.86 21.43 0.32
C LEU A 146 -4.67 22.52 -0.36
N ALA A 147 -5.94 22.68 0.02
CA ALA A 147 -6.83 23.69 -0.54
C ALA A 147 -6.27 25.10 -0.30
N GLU A 148 -5.82 25.38 0.93
CA GLU A 148 -5.22 26.67 1.28
C GLU A 148 -3.92 26.93 0.50
N ALA A 149 -3.03 25.93 0.44
CA ALA A 149 -1.73 26.07 -0.22
C ALA A 149 -1.84 26.22 -1.75
N THR A 150 -2.82 25.56 -2.38
CA THR A 150 -2.91 25.47 -3.85
C THR A 150 -3.98 26.38 -4.45
N ARG A 151 -5.01 26.71 -3.66
CA ARG A 151 -6.26 27.37 -4.08
C ARG A 151 -7.05 26.58 -5.14
N ASP A 152 -6.69 25.31 -5.33
CA ASP A 152 -7.26 24.42 -6.33
C ASP A 152 -8.30 23.47 -5.68
N THR A 153 -9.05 22.76 -6.52
CA THR A 153 -10.07 21.83 -6.02
C THR A 153 -9.38 20.57 -5.51
N ILE A 154 -9.73 20.17 -4.28
CA ILE A 154 -9.21 18.96 -3.64
C ILE A 154 -10.29 17.89 -3.63
N HIS A 155 -9.92 16.65 -3.96
CA HIS A 155 -10.81 15.50 -3.89
C HIS A 155 -10.23 14.43 -2.98
N LEU A 156 -11.13 13.70 -2.30
CA LEU A 156 -10.84 12.43 -1.66
C LEU A 156 -11.80 11.38 -2.20
N GLY A 157 -11.27 10.22 -2.55
CA GLY A 157 -12.05 9.15 -3.14
C GLY A 157 -11.59 7.78 -2.70
N VAL A 158 -12.52 6.84 -2.70
CA VAL A 158 -12.29 5.42 -2.42
C VAL A 158 -12.67 4.59 -3.63
N ARG A 159 -12.11 3.39 -3.71
CA ARG A 159 -12.46 2.46 -4.78
C ARG A 159 -13.75 1.72 -4.44
N GLU A 160 -14.71 1.73 -5.36
CA GLU A 160 -15.92 0.91 -5.30
C GLU A 160 -16.09 0.15 -6.62
N GLY A 161 -15.66 -1.11 -6.63
CA GLY A 161 -15.64 -1.92 -7.86
C GLY A 161 -14.69 -1.36 -8.92
N GLY A 162 -15.25 -0.97 -10.06
CA GLY A 162 -14.55 -0.37 -11.20
C GLY A 162 -14.47 1.17 -11.17
N ASP A 163 -15.01 1.79 -10.13
CA ASP A 163 -15.14 3.24 -10.02
C ASP A 163 -14.38 3.81 -8.82
N VAL A 164 -14.07 5.11 -8.90
CA VAL A 164 -13.88 5.96 -7.73
C VAL A 164 -15.24 6.46 -7.23
N LEU A 165 -15.48 6.35 -5.93
CA LEU A 165 -16.53 7.06 -5.22
C LEU A 165 -15.92 8.27 -4.50
N TYR A 166 -16.37 9.48 -4.82
CA TYR A 166 -15.92 10.69 -4.14
C TYR A 166 -16.56 10.81 -2.77
N ILE A 167 -15.75 10.86 -1.72
CA ILE A 167 -16.21 10.90 -0.31
C ILE A 167 -15.92 12.24 0.38
N ASP A 168 -15.06 13.07 -0.21
CA ASP A 168 -14.90 14.47 0.18
C ASP A 168 -14.47 15.32 -1.03
N LYS A 169 -14.81 16.60 -0.98
CA LYS A 169 -14.43 17.62 -1.97
C LYS A 169 -14.31 18.98 -1.29
N ILE A 170 -13.19 19.65 -1.50
CA ILE A 170 -13.02 21.07 -1.17
C ILE A 170 -12.93 21.86 -2.48
N PRO A 171 -13.92 22.71 -2.79
CA PRO A 171 -13.88 23.55 -3.99
C PRO A 171 -12.67 24.49 -3.98
N GLY A 172 -12.02 24.66 -5.14
CA GLY A 172 -10.99 25.67 -5.32
C GLY A 172 -11.57 27.10 -5.34
N THR A 173 -10.72 28.11 -5.18
CA THR A 173 -11.14 29.53 -5.12
C THR A 173 -10.91 30.27 -6.44
N ARG A 174 -10.46 29.58 -7.49
CA ARG A 174 -10.17 30.16 -8.83
C ARG A 174 -11.41 30.30 -9.74
N GLY A 175 -12.61 30.26 -9.17
CA GLY A 175 -13.87 30.57 -9.88
C GLY A 175 -14.38 29.50 -10.84
N LEU A 176 -13.81 28.29 -10.83
CA LEU A 176 -14.28 27.16 -11.64
C LEU A 176 -14.96 26.10 -10.76
N GLU A 177 -16.18 25.74 -11.15
CA GLU A 177 -16.89 24.60 -10.57
C GLU A 177 -16.66 23.34 -11.40
N MET A 178 -16.00 22.34 -10.81
CA MET A 178 -15.83 21.02 -11.44
C MET A 178 -17.10 20.18 -11.31
N ARG A 179 -17.40 19.36 -12.33
CA ARG A 179 -18.56 18.45 -12.35
C ARG A 179 -18.57 17.40 -11.22
N SER A 180 -17.41 17.11 -10.64
CA SER A 180 -17.28 16.18 -9.50
C SER A 180 -18.11 16.64 -8.30
N ARG A 181 -18.70 15.71 -7.55
CA ARG A 181 -19.39 15.98 -6.28
C ARG A 181 -19.28 14.79 -5.36
N VAL A 182 -19.38 15.03 -4.05
CA VAL A 182 -19.44 13.94 -3.07
C VAL A 182 -20.61 13.01 -3.41
N GLY A 183 -20.38 11.70 -3.32
CA GLY A 183 -21.32 10.66 -3.72
C GLY A 183 -21.34 10.36 -5.22
N HIS A 184 -20.62 11.11 -6.05
CA HIS A 184 -20.51 10.81 -7.49
C HIS A 184 -19.52 9.67 -7.73
N ARG A 185 -19.69 8.99 -8.88
CA ARG A 185 -18.84 7.89 -9.33
C ARG A 185 -18.23 8.22 -10.68
N MET A 186 -16.97 7.84 -10.87
CA MET A 186 -16.27 7.95 -12.15
C MET A 186 -15.39 6.72 -12.35
N PRO A 187 -15.09 6.31 -13.59
CA PRO A 187 -14.31 5.09 -13.81
C PRO A 187 -12.87 5.28 -13.32
N LEU A 188 -12.30 4.24 -12.71
CA LEU A 188 -10.93 4.30 -12.18
C LEU A 188 -9.92 4.65 -13.26
N ALA A 189 -10.08 4.06 -14.44
CA ALA A 189 -9.12 4.17 -15.55
C ALA A 189 -9.00 5.58 -16.13
N TRP A 190 -10.00 6.45 -15.96
CA TRP A 190 -10.03 7.76 -16.62
C TRP A 190 -9.85 8.93 -15.68
N THR A 191 -9.66 8.69 -14.39
CA THR A 191 -9.46 9.75 -13.39
C THR A 191 -8.09 9.65 -12.77
N GLY A 192 -7.45 10.77 -12.46
CA GLY A 192 -6.17 10.77 -11.73
C GLY A 192 -6.27 10.03 -10.39
N ILE A 193 -7.34 10.32 -9.63
CA ILE A 193 -7.62 9.66 -8.33
C ILE A 193 -7.87 8.16 -8.48
N GLY A 194 -8.59 7.76 -9.53
CA GLY A 194 -8.86 6.36 -9.84
C GLY A 194 -7.61 5.58 -10.21
N LYS A 195 -6.72 6.20 -11.01
CA LYS A 195 -5.41 5.66 -11.30
C LYS A 195 -4.57 5.48 -10.03
N ALA A 196 -4.63 6.45 -9.10
CA ALA A 196 -3.92 6.35 -7.83
C ALA A 196 -4.45 5.19 -6.95
N LEU A 197 -5.77 4.96 -6.96
CA LEU A 197 -6.42 3.85 -6.25
C LEU A 197 -6.04 2.46 -6.75
N MET A 198 -5.44 2.34 -7.94
CA MET A 198 -5.12 1.05 -8.56
C MET A 198 -3.62 0.83 -8.78
N LEU A 199 -2.73 1.68 -8.26
CA LEU A 199 -1.27 1.58 -8.49
C LEU A 199 -0.67 0.22 -8.10
N ASP A 200 -1.26 -0.49 -7.14
CA ASP A 200 -0.78 -1.80 -6.68
C ASP A 200 -1.42 -2.99 -7.43
N LEU A 201 -2.36 -2.74 -8.36
CA LEU A 201 -2.96 -3.81 -9.15
C LEU A 201 -1.99 -4.27 -10.24
N SER A 202 -2.20 -5.50 -10.74
CA SER A 202 -1.41 -6.03 -11.85
C SER A 202 -1.76 -5.34 -13.18
N PRO A 203 -0.86 -5.36 -14.18
CA PRO A 203 -1.17 -4.88 -15.52
C PRO A 203 -2.46 -5.48 -16.09
N THR A 204 -2.67 -6.79 -15.92
CA THR A 204 -3.92 -7.47 -16.34
C THR A 204 -5.17 -6.93 -15.65
N ALA A 205 -5.06 -6.48 -14.40
CA ALA A 205 -6.18 -5.86 -13.70
C ALA A 205 -6.44 -4.42 -14.18
N TRP A 206 -5.40 -3.63 -14.48
CA TRP A 206 -5.55 -2.32 -15.12
C TRP A 206 -6.24 -2.43 -16.47
N GLU A 207 -5.79 -3.39 -17.28
CA GLU A 207 -6.37 -3.79 -18.55
C GLU A 207 -7.88 -4.11 -18.44
N ALA A 208 -8.26 -4.96 -17.48
CA ALA A 208 -9.66 -5.31 -17.26
C ALA A 208 -10.51 -4.10 -16.84
N LEU A 209 -9.97 -3.20 -16.02
CA LEU A 209 -10.65 -1.97 -15.58
C LEU A 209 -10.81 -0.97 -16.73
N TRP A 210 -9.80 -0.84 -17.59
CA TRP A 210 -9.87 -0.04 -18.82
C TRP A 210 -10.99 -0.54 -19.73
N ASP A 211 -11.02 -1.84 -19.99
CA ASP A 211 -12.01 -2.44 -20.88
C ASP A 211 -13.44 -2.36 -20.29
N ALA A 212 -13.56 -2.50 -18.97
CA ALA A 212 -14.83 -2.33 -18.25
C ALA A 212 -15.36 -0.90 -18.37
N ALA A 213 -14.50 0.11 -18.15
CA ALA A 213 -14.87 1.52 -18.32
C ALA A 213 -15.34 1.82 -19.75
N ARG A 214 -14.62 1.28 -20.75
CA ARG A 214 -14.95 1.46 -22.18
C ARG A 214 -16.29 0.86 -22.60
N ARG A 215 -16.73 -0.21 -21.94
CA ARG A 215 -18.00 -0.90 -22.21
C ARG A 215 -19.17 -0.36 -21.39
N SER A 216 -18.90 0.45 -20.36
CA SER A 216 -19.95 0.96 -19.49
C SER A 216 -20.82 1.98 -20.23
N PRO A 217 -22.15 1.79 -20.28
CA PRO A 217 -23.08 2.77 -20.87
C PRO A 217 -23.02 4.13 -20.16
N ASP A 218 -22.79 4.14 -18.85
CA ASP A 218 -22.73 5.36 -18.02
C ASP A 218 -21.60 6.31 -18.44
N TYR A 219 -20.65 5.79 -19.21
CA TYR A 219 -19.37 6.40 -19.53
C TYR A 219 -19.12 6.46 -21.04
N ALA A 220 -20.11 6.10 -21.86
CA ALA A 220 -19.96 5.97 -23.32
C ALA A 220 -19.51 7.26 -24.01
N ASP A 221 -19.93 8.41 -23.45
CA ASP A 221 -19.70 9.75 -24.02
C ASP A 221 -18.40 10.42 -23.52
N LEU A 222 -17.65 9.79 -22.61
CA LEU A 222 -16.41 10.38 -22.12
C LEU A 222 -15.28 10.19 -23.15
N PRO A 223 -14.47 11.23 -23.38
CA PRO A 223 -13.36 11.12 -24.31
C PRO A 223 -12.34 10.10 -23.81
N THR A 224 -11.76 9.33 -24.73
CA THR A 224 -10.62 8.43 -24.43
C THR A 224 -9.43 8.90 -25.26
N PRO A 225 -8.61 9.85 -24.75
CA PRO A 225 -7.64 10.55 -25.59
C PRO A 225 -6.42 9.70 -25.99
N TYR A 226 -6.28 8.47 -25.48
CA TYR A 226 -5.16 7.59 -25.77
C TYR A 226 -5.56 6.11 -25.78
N THR A 227 -4.65 5.26 -26.30
CA THR A 227 -4.86 3.81 -26.43
C THR A 227 -4.66 3.07 -25.11
N ARG A 228 -5.15 1.84 -25.04
CA ARG A 228 -4.91 0.92 -23.91
C ARG A 228 -3.41 0.73 -23.65
N ASP A 229 -2.58 0.63 -24.68
CA ASP A 229 -1.13 0.48 -24.49
C ASP A 229 -0.52 1.71 -23.82
N THR A 230 -0.93 2.91 -24.26
CA THR A 230 -0.48 4.18 -23.65
C THR A 230 -0.93 4.27 -22.18
N PHE A 231 -2.13 3.78 -21.87
CA PHE A 231 -2.63 3.70 -20.50
C PHE A 231 -1.74 2.81 -19.62
N ILE A 232 -1.40 1.61 -20.10
CA ILE A 232 -0.60 0.64 -19.36
C ILE A 232 0.84 1.14 -19.15
N ASP A 233 1.43 1.77 -20.16
CA ASP A 233 2.76 2.40 -20.05
C ASP A 233 2.76 3.49 -18.98
N ARG A 234 1.74 4.36 -18.99
CA ARG A 234 1.57 5.41 -17.97
C ARG A 234 1.40 4.82 -16.58
N MET A 235 0.54 3.81 -16.43
CA MET A 235 0.29 3.16 -15.14
C MET A 235 1.54 2.48 -14.59
N THR A 236 2.35 1.86 -15.45
CA THR A 236 3.63 1.27 -15.06
C THR A 236 4.56 2.33 -14.49
N ASN A 237 4.66 3.50 -15.14
CA ASN A 237 5.46 4.62 -14.63
C ASN A 237 4.90 5.17 -13.31
N TYR A 238 3.58 5.39 -13.24
CA TYR A 238 2.93 5.89 -12.03
C TYR A 238 3.07 4.95 -10.83
N ALA A 239 3.01 3.62 -11.05
CA ALA A 239 3.23 2.63 -10.00
C ALA A 239 4.65 2.72 -9.42
N GLY A 240 5.65 2.94 -10.27
CA GLY A 240 7.04 3.16 -9.85
C GLY A 240 7.25 4.48 -9.08
N LEU A 241 6.48 5.52 -9.40
CA LEU A 241 6.64 6.87 -8.82
C LEU A 241 5.72 7.17 -7.64
N GLY A 242 4.65 6.39 -7.44
CA GLY A 242 3.69 6.58 -6.35
C GLY A 242 2.81 7.82 -6.48
N HIS A 243 2.58 8.31 -7.69
CA HIS A 243 1.65 9.40 -8.00
C HIS A 243 1.12 9.25 -9.42
N THR A 244 0.02 9.93 -9.73
CA THR A 244 -0.61 9.91 -11.05
C THR A 244 -0.90 11.31 -11.54
N PHE A 245 -0.95 11.46 -12.86
CA PHE A 245 -1.48 12.65 -13.53
C PHE A 245 -2.75 12.30 -14.29
N ASP A 246 -3.71 13.22 -14.29
CA ASP A 246 -4.81 13.28 -15.26
C ASP A 246 -4.52 14.44 -16.21
N LEU A 247 -4.40 14.13 -17.49
CA LEU A 247 -4.05 15.05 -18.55
C LEU A 247 -5.27 15.29 -19.45
N GLU A 248 -6.39 15.75 -18.85
CA GLU A 248 -7.65 16.06 -19.54
C GLU A 248 -8.42 14.83 -20.03
N GLU A 249 -8.29 13.73 -19.29
CA GLU A 249 -8.81 12.42 -19.67
C GLU A 249 -10.27 12.26 -19.24
N ASN A 250 -10.60 12.80 -18.06
CA ASN A 250 -11.94 12.76 -17.51
C ASN A 250 -12.82 13.94 -17.97
N GLU A 251 -12.26 15.13 -17.93
CA GLU A 251 -12.96 16.38 -18.20
C GLU A 251 -12.04 17.29 -19.03
N PRO A 252 -12.47 17.73 -20.23
CA PRO A 252 -11.68 18.62 -21.06
C PRO A 252 -11.27 19.86 -20.26
N SER A 253 -10.03 20.32 -20.47
CA SER A 253 -9.46 21.46 -19.74
C SER A 253 -9.16 21.26 -18.26
N ILE A 254 -9.39 20.08 -17.68
CA ILE A 254 -9.04 19.79 -16.28
C ILE A 254 -7.80 18.90 -16.22
N ARG A 255 -6.86 19.27 -15.37
CA ARG A 255 -5.71 18.43 -15.02
C ARG A 255 -5.65 18.22 -13.52
N CYS A 256 -5.18 17.05 -13.11
CA CYS A 256 -4.97 16.77 -11.70
C CYS A 256 -3.72 15.96 -11.42
N VAL A 257 -3.23 16.12 -10.20
CA VAL A 257 -2.16 15.32 -9.60
C VAL A 257 -2.77 14.54 -8.44
N ALA A 258 -2.55 13.23 -8.36
CA ALA A 258 -3.10 12.42 -7.29
C ALA A 258 -2.06 11.48 -6.67
N ALA A 259 -2.30 11.09 -5.43
CA ALA A 259 -1.46 10.14 -4.70
C ALA A 259 -2.32 9.18 -3.87
N PRO A 260 -1.85 7.93 -3.66
CA PRO A 260 -2.57 6.94 -2.89
C PRO A 260 -2.46 7.19 -1.38
N VAL A 261 -3.51 6.83 -0.66
CA VAL A 261 -3.56 6.77 0.81
C VAL A 261 -3.63 5.30 1.21
N ARG A 262 -2.75 4.90 2.13
CA ARG A 262 -2.60 3.52 2.60
C ARG A 262 -3.05 3.38 4.05
N ASP A 263 -3.56 2.21 4.39
CA ASP A 263 -3.87 1.86 5.78
C ASP A 263 -2.72 1.10 6.46
N ALA A 264 -2.93 0.70 7.71
CA ALA A 264 -1.98 -0.11 8.48
C ALA A 264 -1.59 -1.46 7.83
N SER A 265 -2.42 -2.01 6.93
CA SER A 265 -2.09 -3.24 6.19
C SER A 265 -1.14 -2.99 5.02
N GLY A 266 -0.95 -1.72 4.65
CA GLY A 266 -0.17 -1.31 3.50
C GLY A 266 -0.97 -1.25 2.20
N LEU A 267 -2.25 -1.62 2.21
CA LEU A 267 -3.12 -1.55 1.03
C LEU A 267 -3.55 -0.11 0.75
N ILE A 268 -3.74 0.22 -0.53
CA ILE A 268 -4.34 1.49 -0.95
C ILE A 268 -5.84 1.45 -0.65
N VAL A 269 -6.29 2.28 0.30
CA VAL A 269 -7.70 2.34 0.75
C VAL A 269 -8.42 3.59 0.25
N ALA A 270 -7.66 4.62 -0.11
CA ALA A 270 -8.16 5.86 -0.66
C ALA A 270 -7.12 6.52 -1.57
N ALA A 271 -7.49 7.60 -2.23
CA ALA A 271 -6.56 8.49 -2.89
C ALA A 271 -7.06 9.93 -2.75
N LEU A 272 -6.15 10.88 -2.85
CA LEU A 272 -6.48 12.30 -2.89
C LEU A 272 -5.89 12.95 -4.13
N SER A 273 -6.53 14.01 -4.62
CA SER A 273 -6.04 14.76 -5.78
C SER A 273 -6.17 16.26 -5.63
N VAL A 274 -5.26 16.99 -6.29
CA VAL A 274 -5.34 18.44 -6.54
C VAL A 274 -5.66 18.64 -8.00
N ALA A 275 -6.75 19.33 -8.30
CA ALA A 275 -7.26 19.51 -9.65
C ALA A 275 -7.54 20.99 -9.96
N SER A 276 -7.18 21.42 -11.17
CA SER A 276 -7.47 22.78 -11.66
C SER A 276 -7.56 22.80 -13.19
N THR A 277 -7.89 23.95 -13.77
CA THR A 277 -7.90 24.11 -15.24
C THR A 277 -6.49 24.24 -15.81
N ILE A 278 -6.32 23.94 -17.11
CA ILE A 278 -5.03 24.05 -17.81
C ILE A 278 -4.29 25.37 -17.53
N PRO A 279 -4.91 26.57 -17.58
CA PRO A 279 -4.18 27.82 -17.34
C PRO A 279 -3.56 27.91 -15.93
N TYR A 280 -4.15 27.21 -14.97
CA TYR A 280 -3.68 27.15 -13.61
C TYR A 280 -2.90 25.86 -13.31
N MET A 281 -2.94 24.85 -14.17
CA MET A 281 -2.26 23.57 -13.99
C MET A 281 -1.39 23.21 -15.21
N PRO A 282 -0.38 24.03 -15.55
CA PRO A 282 0.62 23.63 -16.54
C PRO A 282 1.44 22.44 -16.03
N VAL A 283 2.08 21.70 -16.94
CA VAL A 283 2.82 20.47 -16.63
C VAL A 283 3.90 20.70 -15.58
N ASP A 284 4.64 21.80 -15.65
CA ASP A 284 5.68 22.13 -14.67
C ASP A 284 5.11 22.26 -13.25
N ARG A 285 3.96 22.93 -13.11
CA ARG A 285 3.27 23.03 -11.83
C ARG A 285 2.77 21.67 -11.33
N MET A 286 2.32 20.79 -12.23
CA MET A 286 1.93 19.43 -11.84
C MET A 286 3.11 18.71 -11.19
N HIS A 287 4.31 18.82 -11.76
CA HIS A 287 5.52 18.24 -11.18
C HIS A 287 5.88 18.88 -9.83
N GLU A 288 5.75 20.21 -9.68
CA GLU A 288 5.95 20.90 -8.40
C GLU A 288 4.97 20.45 -7.31
N LEU A 289 3.73 20.10 -7.68
CA LEU A 289 2.70 19.65 -6.74
C LEU A 289 2.87 18.19 -6.31
N VAL A 290 3.58 17.35 -7.07
CA VAL A 290 3.82 15.93 -6.70
C VAL A 290 4.29 15.77 -5.26
N PRO A 291 5.40 16.40 -4.81
CA PRO A 291 5.89 16.22 -3.44
C PRO A 291 4.89 16.75 -2.39
N VAL A 292 4.09 17.77 -2.72
CA VAL A 292 3.08 18.33 -1.82
C VAL A 292 1.93 17.34 -1.63
N VAL A 293 1.39 16.82 -2.72
CA VAL A 293 0.29 15.85 -2.74
C VAL A 293 0.71 14.54 -2.06
N GLN A 294 1.89 14.03 -2.38
CA GLN A 294 2.42 12.80 -1.78
C GLN A 294 2.68 12.96 -0.28
N ARG A 295 3.15 14.12 0.18
CA ARG A 295 3.35 14.40 1.60
C ARG A 295 2.03 14.32 2.37
N GLU A 296 0.99 14.98 1.88
CA GLU A 296 -0.31 14.96 2.56
C GLU A 296 -0.95 13.57 2.50
N ALA A 297 -0.86 12.86 1.38
CA ALA A 297 -1.34 11.49 1.28
C ALA A 297 -0.60 10.54 2.24
N ARG A 298 0.72 10.72 2.38
CA ARG A 298 1.52 10.00 3.39
C ARG A 298 1.09 10.33 4.81
N ALA A 299 0.87 11.61 5.13
CA ALA A 299 0.48 12.01 6.47
C ALA A 299 -0.89 11.41 6.85
N ILE A 300 -1.86 11.42 5.94
CA ILE A 300 -3.14 10.70 6.15
C ILE A 300 -2.88 9.20 6.34
N SER A 301 -2.01 8.60 5.53
CA SER A 301 -1.69 7.17 5.64
C SER A 301 -1.08 6.83 7.01
N GLU A 302 -0.17 7.67 7.52
CA GLU A 302 0.46 7.51 8.82
C GLU A 302 -0.56 7.60 9.97
N GLU A 303 -1.55 8.49 9.86
CA GLU A 303 -2.68 8.57 10.80
C GLU A 303 -3.61 7.35 10.72
N LEU A 304 -3.74 6.73 9.54
CA LEU A 304 -4.41 5.43 9.35
C LEU A 304 -3.55 4.22 9.76
N GLY A 305 -2.38 4.47 10.35
CA GLY A 305 -1.48 3.45 10.89
C GLY A 305 -0.50 2.86 9.88
N TRP A 306 -0.43 3.37 8.65
CA TRP A 306 0.59 2.98 7.69
C TRP A 306 1.99 3.40 8.17
N ARG A 307 2.96 2.50 8.04
CA ARG A 307 4.37 2.83 8.23
C ARG A 307 5.12 2.49 6.96
N ALA A 308 5.93 3.42 6.46
CA ALA A 308 6.76 3.18 5.29
C ALA A 308 7.69 1.97 5.55
N PRO A 309 7.82 1.03 4.59
CA PRO A 309 8.75 -0.08 4.72
C PRO A 309 10.17 0.44 4.97
N GLN A 310 10.75 0.08 6.11
CA GLN A 310 12.13 0.39 6.41
C GLN A 310 13.01 -0.38 5.42
N LEU A 311 13.66 0.33 4.50
CA LEU A 311 14.64 -0.28 3.60
C LEU A 311 15.74 -0.91 4.46
N THR A 312 15.71 -2.24 4.60
CA THR A 312 16.76 -2.98 5.28
C THR A 312 18.01 -2.92 4.41
N THR A 313 18.88 -1.95 4.67
CA THR A 313 20.19 -1.87 4.01
C THR A 313 21.00 -3.08 4.46
N ARG A 314 20.95 -4.17 3.68
CA ARG A 314 21.88 -5.29 3.84
C ARG A 314 23.27 -4.74 3.53
N ARG A 315 24.06 -4.43 4.57
CA ARG A 315 25.50 -4.19 4.44
C ARG A 315 26.13 -5.44 3.83
N ILE A 316 26.47 -5.37 2.55
CA ILE A 316 27.34 -6.32 1.89
C ILE A 316 28.69 -6.20 2.60
N LYS A 317 29.06 -7.20 3.41
CA LYS A 317 30.41 -7.31 3.93
C LYS A 317 31.34 -7.56 2.74
N ARG A 318 32.31 -6.67 2.58
CA ARG A 318 33.43 -6.82 1.64
C ARG A 318 34.23 -8.08 1.95
#